data_AF-A0A1I7TVT9-F1
#
_entry.id   AF-A0A1I7TVT9-F1
#
_cell.length_a   1.000
_cell.length_b   1.000
_cell.length_c   1.000
_cell.angle_alpha   90.00
_cell.angle_beta   90.00
_cell.angle_gamma   90.00
#
_symmetry.space_group_name_H-M   'P 1'
#
loop_
_entity.id
_entity.type
_entity.pdbx_description
1 polymer ?
#
loop_
_entity_poly.entity_id
_entity_poly.type
_entity_poly.pdbx_seq_one_letter_code
_entity_poly.pdbx_strand_id
1 'polypeptide(L)'
;MTVGRIVVYDAPCLEGSYMPMGGVPTMLEVSKLTLNARPMDYKDVKKGADYASKAAALLKSMMGTGKAFIDFFKDRHKDVEDTLKTLDKWKKAFGVVSGLADILKGILMFLPEPENPLVGELQKLVDTVDELERKVSENFNEMKSLITEINFISRILSPCFVLTRYMKNVMKNPGPRTKENFERVYKKHPPMKLLYNLMSYLEQTTTNPLRVAMDSEKAKTKGTFEKWENIICQIMGQFMFLEAFSNGLMAMEDQTSFDLMIDRSMEVFKEMQEWRKEYENNKDESYWKEVKSFFEDYMTNHTHLNNSEKADGLQRIMDNYFTTDSFYIIVLNLAKWHEDYTYHCSNVDGNLLGSWDKGRCNAYIYRSRTAYKKTEDDFKKLEREVESCRNGKLIYNGTLNMIITNQLLDKGHLSVRQGFASVLWTGVDPQIRSANCNREWGPGWWITANVKDGRKDSNYEYRLVAAFE
;
A
#
# COMPACT_ATOMS: atom_id res chain seq x y z
N MET A 1 -42.32 0.47 -12.68
CA MET A 1 -43.44 1.31 -12.19
C MET A 1 -44.45 1.45 -13.31
N THR A 2 -45.74 1.41 -13.03
CA THR A 2 -46.78 1.76 -14.02
C THR A 2 -47.33 3.11 -13.63
N VAL A 3 -47.10 4.12 -14.47
CA VAL A 3 -47.62 5.47 -14.24
C VAL A 3 -49.00 5.56 -14.87
N GLY A 4 -50.04 5.49 -14.04
CA GLY A 4 -51.39 5.88 -14.45
C GLY A 4 -51.52 7.38 -14.32
N ARG A 5 -51.60 8.11 -15.44
CA ARG A 5 -51.92 9.54 -15.44
C ARG A 5 -53.43 9.69 -15.59
N ILE A 6 -54.08 10.22 -14.56
CA ILE A 6 -55.49 10.62 -14.63
C ILE A 6 -55.50 12.15 -14.48
N VAL A 7 -56.00 12.84 -15.49
CA VAL A 7 -56.29 14.28 -15.41
C VAL A 7 -57.53 14.42 -14.54
N VAL A 8 -57.39 15.04 -13.37
CA VAL A 8 -58.48 15.13 -12.38
C VAL A 8 -59.28 16.42 -12.56
N TYR A 9 -58.67 17.46 -13.14
CA TYR A 9 -59.33 18.73 -13.40
C TYR A 9 -58.60 19.48 -14.52
N ASP A 10 -59.36 20.11 -15.40
CA ASP A 10 -58.88 21.04 -16.42
C ASP A 10 -59.80 22.26 -16.41
N ALA A 11 -59.24 23.44 -16.17
CA ALA A 11 -60.00 24.69 -16.17
C ALA A 11 -59.14 25.87 -16.61
N PRO A 12 -59.73 26.82 -17.35
CA PRO A 12 -59.08 28.08 -17.67
C PRO A 12 -58.97 28.93 -16.40
N CYS A 13 -57.74 29.34 -16.05
CA CYS A 13 -57.54 30.30 -14.96
C CYS A 13 -58.01 31.70 -15.39
N LEU A 14 -58.87 32.33 -14.59
CA LEU A 14 -59.23 33.75 -14.74
C LEU A 14 -58.04 34.65 -14.40
N GLU A 15 -57.87 35.73 -15.16
CA GLU A 15 -56.84 36.75 -14.98
C GLU A 15 -56.85 37.27 -13.54
N GLY A 16 -55.80 36.95 -12.77
CA GLY A 16 -55.63 37.54 -11.45
C GLY A 16 -54.70 36.82 -10.48
N SER A 17 -54.32 35.56 -10.73
CA SER A 17 -53.55 34.77 -9.73
C SER A 17 -52.17 34.24 -10.17
N TYR A 18 -51.71 34.54 -11.38
CA TYR A 18 -50.33 34.30 -11.82
C TYR A 18 -49.92 35.36 -12.85
N MET A 19 -48.87 36.15 -12.57
CA MET A 19 -48.23 36.98 -13.60
C MET A 19 -46.80 36.48 -13.85
N PRO A 20 -46.57 35.72 -14.92
CA PRO A 20 -45.40 35.89 -15.77
C PRO A 20 -45.76 36.86 -16.90
N MET A 21 -44.86 37.81 -17.19
CA MET A 21 -45.06 38.82 -18.22
C MET A 21 -45.39 38.20 -19.59
N GLY A 22 -46.53 38.59 -20.16
CA GLY A 22 -46.95 38.25 -21.53
C GLY A 22 -48.26 37.47 -21.55
N GLY A 23 -49.37 38.15 -21.88
CA GLY A 23 -50.73 37.63 -21.80
C GLY A 23 -51.06 36.50 -22.79
N VAL A 24 -50.62 35.28 -22.47
CA VAL A 24 -51.14 34.04 -23.05
C VAL A 24 -51.80 33.24 -21.93
N PRO A 25 -53.11 32.93 -22.01
CA PRO A 25 -53.78 32.07 -21.03
C PRO A 25 -53.07 30.73 -20.93
N THR A 26 -52.60 30.37 -19.74
CA THR A 26 -51.92 29.08 -19.51
C THR A 26 -52.92 28.12 -18.88
N MET A 27 -53.17 26.98 -19.54
CA MET A 27 -53.99 25.88 -18.99
C MET A 27 -53.25 25.24 -17.83
N LEU A 28 -53.88 25.15 -16.66
CA LEU A 28 -53.28 24.58 -15.46
C LEU A 28 -53.73 23.11 -15.33
N GLU A 29 -52.93 22.20 -15.90
CA GLU A 29 -53.23 20.77 -15.85
C GLU A 29 -52.81 20.17 -14.49
N VAL A 30 -53.77 20.01 -13.57
CA VAL A 30 -53.52 19.35 -12.29
C VAL A 30 -53.59 17.84 -12.48
N SER A 31 -52.42 17.23 -12.62
CA SER A 31 -52.27 15.77 -12.73
C SER A 31 -52.16 15.13 -11.34
N LYS A 32 -53.07 14.22 -10.97
CA LYS A 32 -52.91 13.40 -9.76
C LYS A 32 -52.10 12.16 -10.11
N LEU A 33 -50.82 12.17 -9.75
CA LEU A 33 -49.93 11.02 -9.86
C LEU A 33 -50.29 10.00 -8.77
N THR A 34 -50.93 8.90 -9.17
CA THR A 34 -51.21 7.80 -8.26
C THR A 34 -50.06 6.80 -8.36
N LEU A 35 -49.15 6.82 -7.40
CA LEU A 35 -48.06 5.85 -7.29
C LEU A 35 -48.61 4.52 -6.77
N ASN A 36 -48.94 3.61 -7.67
CA ASN A 36 -49.28 2.24 -7.30
C ASN A 36 -48.00 1.46 -7.01
N ALA A 37 -47.72 1.26 -5.71
CA ALA A 37 -46.64 0.42 -5.26
C ALA A 37 -46.93 -1.04 -5.66
N ARG A 38 -46.05 -1.67 -6.44
CA ARG A 38 -46.12 -3.10 -6.74
C ARG A 38 -45.20 -3.87 -5.80
N PRO A 39 -45.59 -5.04 -5.28
CA PRO A 39 -44.66 -5.92 -4.60
C PRO A 39 -43.48 -6.24 -5.52
N MET A 40 -42.30 -6.35 -4.91
CA MET A 40 -41.07 -6.66 -5.64
C MET A 40 -41.18 -8.04 -6.27
N ASP A 41 -40.99 -8.15 -7.58
CA ASP A 41 -41.03 -9.44 -8.24
C ASP A 41 -39.74 -10.23 -7.97
N TYR A 42 -39.79 -11.55 -8.16
CA TYR A 42 -38.63 -12.42 -7.92
C TYR A 42 -37.38 -12.01 -8.72
N LYS A 43 -37.53 -11.36 -9.88
CA LYS A 43 -36.39 -10.90 -10.68
C LYS A 43 -35.72 -9.69 -10.03
N ASP A 44 -36.50 -8.75 -9.51
CA ASP A 44 -36.00 -7.59 -8.77
C ASP A 44 -35.25 -8.02 -7.49
N VAL A 45 -35.78 -9.01 -6.75
CA VAL A 45 -35.12 -9.61 -5.58
C VAL A 45 -33.77 -10.24 -5.95
N LYS A 46 -33.75 -11.07 -7.00
CA LYS A 46 -32.52 -11.73 -7.46
C LYS A 46 -31.47 -10.74 -7.94
N LYS A 47 -31.90 -9.68 -8.63
CA LYS A 47 -31.01 -8.60 -9.09
C LYS A 47 -30.41 -7.82 -7.92
N GLY A 48 -31.21 -7.50 -6.90
CA GLY A 48 -30.72 -6.88 -5.67
C GLY A 48 -29.69 -7.73 -4.95
N ALA A 49 -29.94 -9.05 -4.82
CA ALA A 49 -29.01 -9.98 -4.19
C ALA A 49 -27.67 -10.05 -4.96
N ASP A 50 -27.71 -10.10 -6.29
CA ASP A 50 -26.51 -10.07 -7.14
C ASP A 50 -25.72 -8.75 -6.97
N TYR A 51 -26.42 -7.61 -6.90
CA TYR A 51 -25.78 -6.32 -6.64
C TYR A 51 -25.16 -6.23 -5.25
N ALA A 52 -25.84 -6.72 -4.21
CA ALA A 52 -25.30 -6.77 -2.85
C ALA A 52 -24.04 -7.64 -2.78
N SER A 53 -24.04 -8.81 -3.43
CA SER A 53 -22.89 -9.70 -3.49
C SER A 53 -21.69 -9.07 -4.21
N LYS A 54 -21.94 -8.43 -5.36
CA LYS A 54 -20.92 -7.70 -6.12
C LYS A 54 -20.38 -6.48 -5.37
N ALA A 55 -21.23 -5.75 -4.65
CA ALA A 55 -20.81 -4.65 -3.78
C ALA A 55 -19.94 -5.15 -2.62
N ALA A 56 -20.26 -6.32 -2.04
CA ALA A 56 -19.44 -6.92 -1.00
C ALA A 56 -18.08 -7.38 -1.56
N ALA A 57 -18.05 -7.96 -2.77
CA ALA A 57 -16.81 -8.30 -3.45
C ALA A 57 -15.95 -7.06 -3.75
N LEU A 58 -16.57 -5.95 -4.16
CA LEU A 58 -15.89 -4.67 -4.37
C LEU A 58 -15.21 -4.18 -3.08
N LEU A 59 -15.93 -4.15 -1.97
CA LEU A 59 -15.38 -3.77 -0.66
C LEU A 59 -14.27 -4.73 -0.20
N LYS A 60 -14.44 -6.04 -0.42
CA LYS A 60 -13.38 -7.03 -0.12
C LYS A 60 -12.11 -6.81 -0.95
N SER A 61 -12.25 -6.44 -2.22
CA SER A 61 -11.12 -6.06 -3.07
C SER A 61 -10.39 -4.83 -2.53
N MET A 62 -11.15 -3.82 -2.11
CA MET A 62 -10.62 -2.59 -1.50
C MET A 62 -9.96 -2.84 -0.12
N MET A 63 -10.48 -3.80 0.65
CA MET A 63 -9.95 -4.22 1.96
C MET A 63 -8.73 -5.14 1.89
N GLY A 64 -8.78 -6.14 1.00
CA GLY A 64 -7.81 -7.24 0.92
C GLY A 64 -6.49 -6.80 0.33
N THR A 65 -6.52 -5.71 -0.43
CA THR A 65 -5.37 -5.10 -1.06
C THR A 65 -5.69 -3.61 -1.20
N GLY A 66 -5.35 -2.79 -0.19
CA GLY A 66 -5.14 -1.36 -0.44
C GLY A 66 -4.20 -1.19 -1.65
N LYS A 67 -3.26 -2.14 -1.79
CA LYS A 67 -2.48 -2.44 -2.98
C LYS A 67 -3.26 -2.55 -4.30
N ALA A 68 -4.48 -3.06 -4.41
CA ALA A 68 -5.23 -3.12 -5.69
C ALA A 68 -5.84 -1.77 -6.08
N PHE A 69 -6.20 -0.96 -5.08
CA PHE A 69 -6.61 0.44 -5.30
C PHE A 69 -5.38 1.32 -5.57
N ILE A 70 -4.25 1.02 -4.95
CA ILE A 70 -2.94 1.63 -5.23
C ILE A 70 -2.42 1.20 -6.61
N ASP A 71 -2.46 -0.08 -6.97
CA ASP A 71 -2.04 -0.65 -8.26
C ASP A 71 -2.92 -0.08 -9.38
N PHE A 72 -4.22 0.11 -9.12
CA PHE A 72 -5.14 0.86 -9.97
C PHE A 72 -4.62 2.25 -10.34
N PHE A 73 -3.99 2.94 -9.38
CA PHE A 73 -3.43 4.27 -9.63
C PHE A 73 -1.93 4.25 -10.02
N LYS A 74 -1.16 3.18 -9.70
CA LYS A 74 0.24 2.98 -10.08
C LYS A 74 0.40 2.65 -11.57
N ASP A 75 -0.55 1.92 -12.18
CA ASP A 75 -0.49 1.53 -13.59
C ASP A 75 -0.59 2.71 -14.59
N ARG A 76 -0.77 3.95 -14.12
CA ARG A 76 -0.86 5.17 -14.95
C ARG A 76 0.43 5.64 -15.63
N HIS A 77 1.50 4.87 -15.53
CA HIS A 77 2.69 5.08 -16.36
C HIS A 77 2.66 4.29 -17.68
N LYS A 78 1.63 3.48 -17.93
CA LYS A 78 1.34 2.89 -19.24
C LYS A 78 0.08 3.51 -19.84
N ASP A 79 0.19 3.90 -21.11
CA ASP A 79 -0.85 4.33 -22.07
C ASP A 79 -2.17 4.95 -21.57
N VAL A 80 -2.58 6.06 -22.20
CA VAL A 80 -3.84 6.77 -21.93
C VAL A 80 -5.07 5.84 -22.08
N GLU A 81 -4.98 4.85 -22.98
CA GLU A 81 -6.06 3.90 -23.25
C GLU A 81 -6.32 2.92 -22.08
N ASP A 82 -5.27 2.45 -21.40
CA ASP A 82 -5.40 1.54 -20.25
C ASP A 82 -5.96 2.27 -19.01
N THR A 83 -5.65 3.57 -18.90
CA THR A 83 -6.21 4.43 -17.85
C THR A 83 -7.73 4.58 -18.01
N LEU A 84 -8.22 4.78 -19.23
CA LEU A 84 -9.66 4.91 -19.51
C LEU A 84 -10.42 3.59 -19.30
N LYS A 85 -9.86 2.45 -19.73
CA LYS A 85 -10.45 1.12 -19.50
C LYS A 85 -10.59 0.80 -18.01
N THR A 86 -9.59 1.17 -17.23
CA THR A 86 -9.59 0.88 -15.79
C THR A 86 -10.52 1.83 -15.02
N LEU A 87 -10.61 3.09 -15.42
CA LEU A 87 -11.61 4.05 -14.91
C LEU A 87 -13.04 3.53 -15.14
N ASP A 88 -13.34 3.06 -16.36
CA ASP A 88 -14.64 2.49 -16.73
C ASP A 88 -14.98 1.24 -15.89
N LYS A 89 -13.99 0.38 -15.61
CA LYS A 89 -14.16 -0.77 -14.71
C LYS A 89 -14.63 -0.35 -13.31
N TRP A 90 -14.06 0.72 -12.75
CA TRP A 90 -14.45 1.23 -11.43
C TRP A 90 -15.79 1.96 -11.47
N LYS A 91 -16.07 2.78 -12.50
CA LYS A 91 -17.40 3.38 -12.68
C LYS A 91 -18.48 2.31 -12.74
N LYS A 92 -18.24 1.22 -13.46
CA LYS A 92 -19.12 0.04 -13.49
C LYS A 92 -19.26 -0.61 -12.12
N ALA A 93 -18.16 -0.78 -11.39
CA ALA A 93 -18.18 -1.38 -10.06
C ALA A 93 -18.99 -0.54 -9.05
N PHE A 94 -18.81 0.78 -9.03
CA PHE A 94 -19.62 1.67 -8.19
C PHE A 94 -21.06 1.84 -8.71
N GLY A 95 -21.29 1.67 -10.01
CA GLY A 95 -22.62 1.55 -10.59
C GLY A 95 -23.44 0.41 -10.01
N VAL A 96 -22.80 -0.69 -9.58
CA VAL A 96 -23.46 -1.78 -8.83
C VAL A 96 -23.98 -1.28 -7.48
N VAL A 97 -23.20 -0.46 -6.77
CA VAL A 97 -23.59 0.10 -5.46
C VAL A 97 -24.76 1.06 -5.62
N SER A 98 -24.72 1.91 -6.63
CA SER A 98 -25.84 2.78 -7.00
C SER A 98 -27.09 1.99 -7.36
N GLY A 99 -26.96 0.94 -8.17
CA GLY A 99 -28.06 0.04 -8.53
C GLY A 99 -28.66 -0.68 -7.32
N LEU A 100 -27.85 -1.11 -6.35
CA LEU A 100 -28.34 -1.67 -5.09
C LEU A 100 -29.16 -0.64 -4.30
N ALA A 101 -28.67 0.58 -4.18
CA ALA A 101 -29.33 1.64 -3.44
C ALA A 101 -30.65 2.09 -4.10
N ASP A 102 -30.73 2.08 -5.43
CA ASP A 102 -31.97 2.33 -6.18
C ASP A 102 -33.00 1.19 -5.97
N ILE A 103 -32.56 -0.07 -5.89
CA ILE A 103 -33.44 -1.18 -5.50
C ILE A 103 -33.94 -0.99 -4.07
N LEU A 104 -33.05 -0.62 -3.12
CA LEU A 104 -33.43 -0.34 -1.73
C LEU A 104 -34.43 0.83 -1.64
N LYS A 105 -34.28 1.86 -2.48
CA LYS A 105 -35.26 2.96 -2.63
C LYS A 105 -36.64 2.42 -3.01
N GLY A 106 -36.72 1.40 -3.87
CA GLY A 106 -37.97 0.71 -4.23
C GLY A 106 -38.55 -0.16 -3.12
N ILE A 107 -37.70 -0.76 -2.26
CA ILE A 107 -38.10 -1.59 -1.10
C ILE A 107 -38.74 -0.76 0.02
N LEU A 108 -38.51 0.55 0.06
CA LEU A 108 -39.13 1.48 1.02
C LEU A 108 -40.67 1.46 1.04
N MET A 109 -41.31 0.70 0.14
CA MET A 109 -42.75 0.49 0.09
C MET A 109 -43.25 -0.88 0.59
N PHE A 110 -42.38 -1.90 0.76
CA PHE A 110 -42.78 -3.24 1.24
C PHE A 110 -41.63 -3.98 1.94
N LEU A 111 -41.88 -4.47 3.16
CA LEU A 111 -40.94 -5.34 3.89
C LEU A 111 -40.84 -6.70 3.17
N PRO A 112 -39.63 -7.18 2.80
CA PRO A 112 -39.45 -8.52 2.26
C PRO A 112 -39.70 -9.58 3.35
N GLU A 113 -40.31 -10.70 2.97
CA GLU A 113 -40.51 -11.86 3.85
C GLU A 113 -39.16 -12.44 4.36
N PRO A 114 -39.16 -13.07 5.55
CA PRO A 114 -37.93 -13.48 6.25
C PRO A 114 -37.03 -14.52 5.53
N GLU A 115 -37.50 -15.19 4.47
CA GLU A 115 -36.70 -16.14 3.66
C GLU A 115 -36.09 -15.51 2.38
N ASN A 116 -36.04 -14.17 2.30
CA ASN A 116 -35.59 -13.49 1.08
C ASN A 116 -34.05 -13.52 0.91
N PRO A 117 -33.51 -14.06 -0.21
CA PRO A 117 -32.07 -14.13 -0.47
C PRO A 117 -31.36 -12.75 -0.49
N LEU A 118 -32.08 -11.67 -0.76
CA LEU A 118 -31.57 -10.31 -0.66
C LEU A 118 -31.15 -9.95 0.77
N VAL A 119 -31.91 -10.39 1.78
CA VAL A 119 -31.62 -10.10 3.19
C VAL A 119 -30.28 -10.72 3.59
N GLY A 120 -30.02 -11.96 3.15
CA GLY A 120 -28.74 -12.64 3.39
C GLY A 120 -27.55 -11.92 2.73
N GLU A 121 -27.68 -11.49 1.48
CA GLU A 121 -26.59 -10.77 0.80
C GLU A 121 -26.39 -9.33 1.34
N LEU A 122 -27.45 -8.64 1.76
CA LEU A 122 -27.35 -7.36 2.44
C LEU A 122 -26.64 -7.49 3.79
N GLN A 123 -26.91 -8.56 4.54
CA GLN A 123 -26.20 -8.83 5.80
C GLN A 123 -24.71 -9.09 5.54
N LYS A 124 -24.36 -9.90 4.52
CA LYS A 124 -22.95 -10.09 4.12
C LYS A 124 -22.27 -8.77 3.72
N LEU A 125 -22.99 -7.89 3.03
CA LEU A 125 -22.47 -6.57 2.67
C LEU A 125 -22.21 -5.72 3.91
N VAL A 126 -23.15 -5.69 4.85
CA VAL A 126 -22.99 -5.01 6.15
C VAL A 126 -21.78 -5.56 6.90
N ASP A 127 -21.65 -6.88 7.01
CA ASP A 127 -20.53 -7.50 7.73
C ASP A 127 -19.18 -7.15 7.08
N THR A 128 -19.17 -7.03 5.74
CA THR A 128 -18.01 -6.59 4.97
C THR A 128 -17.66 -5.12 5.24
N VAL A 129 -18.67 -4.25 5.40
CA VAL A 129 -18.47 -2.84 5.80
C VAL A 129 -17.95 -2.74 7.23
N ASP A 130 -18.48 -3.54 8.16
CA ASP A 130 -18.03 -3.60 9.56
C ASP A 130 -16.55 -4.03 9.65
N GLU A 131 -16.15 -5.03 8.86
CA GLU A 131 -14.75 -5.47 8.77
C GLU A 131 -13.82 -4.37 8.23
N LEU A 132 -14.27 -3.58 7.25
CA LEU A 132 -13.51 -2.46 6.72
C LEU A 132 -13.33 -1.36 7.77
N GLU A 133 -14.41 -0.98 8.49
CA GLU A 133 -14.33 0.01 9.58
C GLU A 133 -13.39 -0.45 10.69
N ARG A 134 -13.44 -1.75 11.04
CA ARG A 134 -12.55 -2.36 12.03
C ARG A 134 -11.09 -2.26 11.60
N LYS A 135 -10.75 -2.66 10.38
CA LYS A 135 -9.37 -2.57 9.85
C LYS A 135 -8.83 -1.15 9.80
N VAL A 136 -9.63 -0.18 9.34
CA VAL A 136 -9.23 1.24 9.34
C VAL A 136 -8.98 1.72 10.77
N SER A 137 -9.85 1.33 11.71
CA SER A 137 -9.72 1.71 13.12
C SER A 137 -8.52 1.07 13.80
N GLU A 138 -8.23 -0.21 13.53
CA GLU A 138 -7.07 -0.93 14.08
C GLU A 138 -5.76 -0.34 13.56
N ASN A 139 -5.63 -0.20 12.23
CA ASN A 139 -4.48 0.42 11.62
C ASN A 139 -4.23 1.82 12.18
N PHE A 140 -5.30 2.58 12.43
CA PHE A 140 -5.20 3.92 12.99
C PHE A 140 -4.85 3.94 14.49
N ASN A 141 -5.49 3.10 15.31
CA ASN A 141 -5.26 3.07 16.76
C ASN A 141 -3.82 2.73 17.11
N GLU A 142 -3.16 1.88 16.32
CA GLU A 142 -1.76 1.53 16.48
C GLU A 142 -0.80 2.73 16.26
N MET A 143 -1.24 3.80 15.60
CA MET A 143 -0.39 4.96 15.28
C MET A 143 -0.56 6.11 16.28
N LYS A 144 -1.58 6.05 17.14
CA LYS A 144 -2.06 7.15 17.99
C LYS A 144 -0.97 7.70 18.90
N SER A 145 -0.29 8.76 18.46
CA SER A 145 0.74 9.45 19.24
C SER A 145 0.85 10.94 18.91
N LEU A 146 0.21 11.44 17.85
CA LEU A 146 0.42 12.81 17.34
C LEU A 146 -0.88 13.65 17.34
N ILE A 147 -0.77 14.95 17.65
CA ILE A 147 -1.92 15.88 17.70
C ILE A 147 -2.63 15.97 16.32
N THR A 148 -1.85 15.88 15.24
CA THR A 148 -2.35 15.91 13.86
C THR A 148 -3.30 14.74 13.55
N GLU A 149 -3.06 13.58 14.17
CA GLU A 149 -3.91 12.39 14.06
C GLU A 149 -5.28 12.61 14.71
N ILE A 150 -5.36 13.39 15.80
CA ILE A 150 -6.64 13.72 16.46
C ILE A 150 -7.53 14.58 15.56
N ASN A 151 -6.93 15.54 14.83
CA ASN A 151 -7.67 16.36 13.86
C ASN A 151 -8.14 15.50 12.67
N PHE A 152 -7.30 14.60 12.19
CA PHE A 152 -7.68 13.64 11.15
C PHE A 152 -8.88 12.77 11.59
N ILE A 153 -8.87 12.24 12.81
CA ILE A 153 -9.99 11.46 13.36
C ILE A 153 -11.27 12.28 13.39
N SER A 154 -11.22 13.45 14.00
CA SER A 154 -12.42 14.23 14.30
C SER A 154 -13.06 14.82 13.04
N ARG A 155 -12.24 15.16 12.03
CA ARG A 155 -12.71 15.85 10.81
C ARG A 155 -12.91 14.94 9.60
N ILE A 156 -12.25 13.79 9.55
CA ILE A 156 -12.29 12.88 8.39
C ILE A 156 -12.94 11.54 8.79
N LEU A 157 -12.31 10.79 9.71
CA LEU A 157 -12.76 9.44 10.05
C LEU A 157 -14.12 9.41 10.73
N SER A 158 -14.33 10.25 11.76
CA SER A 158 -15.57 10.22 12.55
C SER A 158 -16.80 10.59 11.70
N PRO A 159 -16.79 11.65 10.87
CA PRO A 159 -17.87 11.91 9.93
C PRO A 159 -18.12 10.78 8.94
N CYS A 160 -17.06 10.15 8.43
CA CYS A 160 -17.16 9.01 7.53
C CYS A 160 -17.87 7.82 8.20
N PHE A 161 -17.42 7.41 9.38
CA PHE A 161 -18.04 6.31 10.15
C PHE A 161 -19.47 6.61 10.56
N VAL A 162 -19.80 7.86 10.89
CA VAL A 162 -21.18 8.25 11.16
C VAL A 162 -22.01 8.04 9.89
N LEU A 163 -21.58 8.53 8.73
CA LEU A 163 -22.31 8.36 7.47
C LEU A 163 -22.47 6.87 7.10
N THR A 164 -21.41 6.07 7.23
CA THR A 164 -21.41 4.62 6.98
C THR A 164 -22.37 3.88 7.91
N ARG A 165 -22.46 4.27 9.20
CA ARG A 165 -23.44 3.72 10.14
C ARG A 165 -24.88 3.95 9.68
N TYR A 166 -25.20 5.15 9.19
CA TYR A 166 -26.55 5.43 8.69
C TYR A 166 -26.84 4.70 7.38
N MET A 167 -25.85 4.55 6.49
CA MET A 167 -25.97 3.70 5.30
C MET A 167 -26.29 2.25 5.69
N LYS A 168 -25.55 1.67 6.65
CA LYS A 168 -25.83 0.33 7.18
C LYS A 168 -27.25 0.20 7.74
N ASN A 169 -27.75 1.24 8.42
CA ASN A 169 -29.12 1.25 8.92
C ASN A 169 -30.16 1.17 7.78
N VAL A 170 -29.90 1.83 6.64
CA VAL A 170 -30.74 1.71 5.44
C VAL A 170 -30.70 0.28 4.88
N MET A 171 -29.52 -0.35 4.83
CA MET A 171 -29.37 -1.74 4.35
C MET A 171 -30.07 -2.76 5.27
N LYS A 172 -29.93 -2.61 6.59
CA LYS A 172 -30.53 -3.54 7.59
C LYS A 172 -32.04 -3.38 7.70
N ASN A 173 -32.51 -2.13 7.68
CA ASN A 173 -33.92 -1.80 7.90
C ASN A 173 -34.37 -0.77 6.85
N PRO A 174 -34.60 -1.18 5.60
CA PRO A 174 -35.05 -0.27 4.57
C PRO A 174 -36.40 0.35 4.96
N GLY A 175 -36.45 1.66 5.13
CA GLY A 175 -37.68 2.38 5.43
C GLY A 175 -37.55 3.89 5.30
N PRO A 176 -38.66 4.64 5.16
CA PRO A 176 -38.62 6.10 4.96
C PRO A 176 -37.80 6.81 6.05
N ARG A 177 -37.94 6.37 7.30
CA ARG A 177 -37.21 6.92 8.45
C ARG A 177 -35.69 6.70 8.36
N THR A 178 -35.23 5.51 7.94
CA THR A 178 -33.78 5.24 7.81
C THR A 178 -33.18 6.00 6.65
N LYS A 179 -33.95 6.16 5.54
CA LYS A 179 -33.58 7.02 4.41
C LYS A 179 -33.45 8.49 4.83
N GLU A 180 -34.47 9.08 5.46
CA GLU A 180 -34.44 10.48 5.92
C GLU A 180 -33.29 10.74 6.91
N ASN A 181 -33.02 9.79 7.79
CA ASN A 181 -31.89 9.84 8.71
C ASN A 181 -30.56 9.87 7.96
N PHE A 182 -30.39 9.00 6.96
CA PHE A 182 -29.19 8.98 6.12
C PHE A 182 -29.04 10.28 5.33
N GLU A 183 -30.10 10.76 4.66
CA GLU A 183 -30.10 12.02 3.90
C GLU A 183 -29.67 13.22 4.75
N ARG A 184 -30.18 13.32 5.97
CA ARG A 184 -29.83 14.39 6.91
C ARG A 184 -28.34 14.36 7.28
N VAL A 185 -27.78 13.17 7.49
CA VAL A 185 -26.35 13.00 7.82
C VAL A 185 -25.48 13.25 6.59
N TYR A 186 -25.90 12.76 5.42
CA TYR A 186 -25.25 12.99 4.14
C TYR A 186 -25.12 14.48 3.83
N LYS A 187 -26.19 15.27 3.99
CA LYS A 187 -26.16 16.73 3.79
C LYS A 187 -25.18 17.43 4.74
N LYS A 188 -24.97 16.89 5.95
CA LYS A 188 -24.02 17.44 6.92
C LYS A 188 -22.56 17.07 6.59
N HIS A 189 -22.37 15.86 6.06
CA HIS A 189 -21.06 15.29 5.76
C HIS A 189 -21.00 14.70 4.34
N PRO A 190 -21.17 15.52 3.27
CA PRO A 190 -21.11 14.99 1.90
C PRO A 190 -19.73 14.37 1.64
N PRO A 191 -19.62 13.17 1.04
CA PRO A 191 -18.33 12.54 0.79
C PRO A 191 -17.35 13.42 0.00
N MET A 192 -17.82 14.21 -0.99
CA MET A 192 -16.97 15.21 -1.66
C MET A 192 -16.38 16.26 -0.71
N LYS A 193 -17.14 16.73 0.28
CA LYS A 193 -16.63 17.66 1.28
C LYS A 193 -15.57 16.99 2.16
N LEU A 194 -15.76 15.72 2.51
CA LEU A 194 -14.78 14.95 3.28
C LEU A 194 -13.49 14.74 2.47
N LEU A 195 -13.58 14.52 1.16
CA LEU A 195 -12.44 14.42 0.27
C LEU A 195 -11.65 15.75 0.19
N TYR A 196 -12.32 16.88 -0.02
CA TYR A 196 -11.63 18.18 -0.03
C TYR A 196 -11.00 18.51 1.33
N ASN A 197 -11.65 18.14 2.44
CA ASN A 197 -11.02 18.26 3.75
C ASN A 197 -9.76 17.41 3.82
N LEU A 198 -9.82 16.14 3.41
CA LEU A 198 -8.67 15.23 3.37
C LEU A 198 -7.52 15.82 2.55
N MET A 199 -7.81 16.33 1.34
CA MET A 199 -6.82 17.01 0.49
C MET A 199 -6.17 18.18 1.23
N SER A 200 -6.97 19.08 1.81
CA SER A 200 -6.45 20.23 2.56
C SER A 200 -5.56 19.81 3.75
N TYR A 201 -5.89 18.70 4.41
CA TYR A 201 -5.04 18.14 5.48
C TYR A 201 -3.71 17.61 4.93
N LEU A 202 -3.73 17.01 3.75
CA LEU A 202 -2.57 16.42 3.11
C LEU A 202 -1.63 17.46 2.46
N GLU A 203 -2.17 18.59 2.01
CA GLU A 203 -1.40 19.68 1.39
C GLU A 203 -0.36 20.31 2.34
N GLN A 204 -0.69 20.48 3.63
CA GLN A 204 0.22 21.13 4.58
C GLN A 204 1.06 20.11 5.35
N THR A 205 2.38 20.30 5.38
CA THR A 205 3.32 19.38 6.06
C THR A 205 2.97 19.12 7.52
N THR A 206 2.49 20.13 8.26
CA THR A 206 2.17 20.02 9.70
C THR A 206 0.82 19.34 9.96
N THR A 207 -0.07 19.28 8.97
CA THR A 207 -1.37 18.64 9.07
C THR A 207 -1.45 17.31 8.34
N ASN A 208 -0.46 17.00 7.50
CA ASN A 208 -0.38 15.76 6.74
C ASN A 208 0.04 14.61 7.68
N PRO A 209 -0.86 13.69 8.03
CA PRO A 209 -0.56 12.66 9.00
C PRO A 209 0.53 11.68 8.53
N LEU A 210 0.64 11.43 7.22
CA LEU A 210 1.71 10.60 6.67
C LEU A 210 3.05 11.27 6.89
N ARG A 211 3.21 12.53 6.47
CA ARG A 211 4.48 13.27 6.61
C ARG A 211 4.85 13.43 8.09
N VAL A 212 3.89 13.78 8.95
CA VAL A 212 4.12 13.95 10.40
C VAL A 212 4.56 12.64 11.06
N ALA A 213 3.94 11.50 10.71
CA ALA A 213 4.34 10.20 11.22
C ALA A 213 5.75 9.83 10.73
N MET A 214 6.01 9.94 9.42
CA MET A 214 7.33 9.71 8.85
C MET A 214 8.38 10.57 9.55
N ASP A 215 8.15 11.88 9.69
CA ASP A 215 9.08 12.84 10.29
C ASP A 215 9.37 12.55 11.77
N SER A 216 8.41 11.96 12.49
CA SER A 216 8.57 11.55 13.89
C SER A 216 9.47 10.32 14.10
N GLU A 217 9.64 9.48 13.09
CA GLU A 217 10.50 8.29 13.19
C GLU A 217 11.98 8.67 13.24
N LYS A 218 12.76 7.93 14.06
CA LYS A 218 14.22 8.07 14.10
C LYS A 218 14.85 7.77 12.75
N ALA A 219 14.41 6.70 12.10
CA ALA A 219 14.71 6.36 10.72
C ALA A 219 13.42 6.09 9.96
N LYS A 220 13.35 6.55 8.72
CA LYS A 220 12.14 6.49 7.90
C LYS A 220 11.91 5.07 7.40
N THR A 221 10.70 4.53 7.60
CA THR A 221 10.37 3.14 7.22
C THR A 221 9.29 3.03 6.15
N LYS A 222 9.45 2.03 5.26
CA LYS A 222 8.46 1.61 4.26
C LYS A 222 7.16 1.21 4.92
N GLY A 223 7.23 0.47 6.03
CA GLY A 223 6.07 0.06 6.81
C GLY A 223 5.19 1.24 7.23
N THR A 224 5.76 2.32 7.77
CA THR A 224 4.98 3.49 8.21
C THR A 224 4.32 4.21 7.03
N PHE A 225 5.05 4.41 5.93
CA PHE A 225 4.49 5.02 4.72
C PHE A 225 3.36 4.15 4.13
N GLU A 226 3.60 2.86 3.94
CA GLU A 226 2.62 1.93 3.36
C GLU A 226 1.37 1.82 4.22
N LYS A 227 1.51 1.90 5.55
CA LYS A 227 0.38 1.92 6.47
C LYS A 227 -0.49 3.17 6.27
N TRP A 228 0.11 4.35 6.18
CA TRP A 228 -0.63 5.59 5.92
C TRP A 228 -1.22 5.66 4.51
N GLU A 229 -0.46 5.24 3.49
CA GLU A 229 -0.92 5.11 2.10
C GLU A 229 -2.17 4.23 2.05
N ASN A 230 -2.15 3.07 2.72
CA ASN A 230 -3.29 2.17 2.80
C ASN A 230 -4.50 2.80 3.50
N ILE A 231 -4.32 3.52 4.61
CA ILE A 231 -5.42 4.17 5.34
C ILE A 231 -6.08 5.25 4.48
N ILE A 232 -5.28 6.12 3.86
CA ILE A 232 -5.77 7.20 3.00
C ILE A 232 -6.54 6.61 1.82
N CYS A 233 -5.99 5.60 1.15
CA CYS A 233 -6.65 4.88 0.06
C CYS A 233 -7.97 4.23 0.48
N GLN A 234 -8.01 3.56 1.65
CA GLN A 234 -9.23 2.93 2.15
C GLN A 234 -10.33 3.96 2.46
N ILE A 235 -9.98 5.10 3.05
CA ILE A 235 -10.93 6.18 3.35
C ILE A 235 -11.49 6.80 2.07
N MET A 236 -10.65 7.10 1.08
CA MET A 236 -11.12 7.60 -0.22
C MET A 236 -12.05 6.59 -0.90
N GLY A 237 -11.71 5.30 -0.82
CA GLY A 237 -12.58 4.23 -1.26
C GLY A 237 -13.96 4.24 -0.56
N GLN A 238 -14.00 4.44 0.75
CA GLN A 238 -15.26 4.59 1.48
C GLN A 238 -16.05 5.81 1.02
N PHE A 239 -15.40 6.94 0.71
CA PHE A 239 -16.08 8.12 0.17
C PHE A 239 -16.78 7.81 -1.15
N MET A 240 -16.08 7.15 -2.07
CA MET A 240 -16.67 6.73 -3.36
C MET A 240 -17.84 5.77 -3.18
N PHE A 241 -17.72 4.82 -2.24
CA PHE A 241 -18.80 3.88 -1.93
C PHE A 241 -20.04 4.60 -1.38
N LEU A 242 -19.85 5.53 -0.44
CA LEU A 242 -20.92 6.34 0.15
C LEU A 242 -21.60 7.26 -0.87
N GLU A 243 -20.82 7.87 -1.76
CA GLU A 243 -21.32 8.71 -2.86
C GLU A 243 -22.16 7.89 -3.83
N ALA A 244 -21.65 6.73 -4.27
CA ALA A 244 -22.36 5.83 -5.17
C ALA A 244 -23.68 5.33 -4.56
N PHE A 245 -23.66 4.96 -3.27
CA PHE A 245 -24.86 4.57 -2.53
C PHE A 245 -25.87 5.72 -2.45
N SER A 246 -25.41 6.93 -2.14
CA SER A 246 -26.25 8.12 -2.06
C SER A 246 -26.92 8.45 -3.39
N ASN A 247 -26.16 8.41 -4.49
CA ASN A 247 -26.66 8.68 -5.84
C ASN A 247 -27.81 7.74 -6.21
N GLY A 248 -27.69 6.44 -5.92
CA GLY A 248 -28.76 5.48 -6.14
C GLY A 248 -29.97 5.68 -5.23
N LEU A 249 -29.76 5.92 -3.93
CA LEU A 249 -30.86 6.06 -2.96
C LEU A 249 -31.68 7.35 -3.17
N MET A 250 -31.02 8.43 -3.58
CA MET A 250 -31.63 9.76 -3.75
C MET A 250 -32.01 10.05 -5.20
N ALA A 251 -31.59 9.22 -6.17
CA ALA A 251 -31.72 9.46 -7.62
C ALA A 251 -31.22 10.85 -8.02
N MET A 252 -30.01 11.18 -7.58
CA MET A 252 -29.35 12.38 -8.07
C MET A 252 -29.03 12.16 -9.56
N GLU A 253 -29.55 13.02 -10.43
CA GLU A 253 -29.37 12.91 -11.88
C GLU A 253 -27.93 13.18 -12.34
N ASP A 254 -27.08 13.71 -11.45
CA ASP A 254 -25.78 14.23 -11.82
C ASP A 254 -24.63 13.21 -11.63
N GLN A 255 -24.24 12.53 -12.72
CA GLN A 255 -23.03 11.70 -12.76
C GLN A 255 -21.73 12.51 -12.54
N THR A 256 -21.77 13.84 -12.64
CA THR A 256 -20.61 14.72 -12.56
C THR A 256 -19.97 14.73 -11.16
N SER A 257 -20.74 14.49 -10.09
CA SER A 257 -20.20 14.39 -8.71
C SER A 257 -19.23 13.21 -8.54
N PHE A 258 -19.58 12.07 -9.15
CA PHE A 258 -18.80 10.84 -9.02
C PHE A 258 -17.50 10.90 -9.83
N ASP A 259 -17.57 11.44 -11.05
CA ASP A 259 -16.40 11.65 -11.90
C ASP A 259 -15.41 12.63 -11.25
N LEU A 260 -15.92 13.75 -10.71
CA LEU A 260 -15.11 14.70 -9.96
C LEU A 260 -14.44 14.06 -8.73
N MET A 261 -15.12 13.15 -8.04
CA MET A 261 -14.54 12.44 -6.89
C MET A 261 -13.36 11.56 -7.29
N ILE A 262 -13.50 10.84 -8.40
CA ILE A 262 -12.41 10.03 -8.94
C ILE A 262 -11.24 10.93 -9.30
N ASP A 263 -11.49 12.02 -10.03
CA ASP A 263 -10.48 12.99 -10.46
C ASP A 263 -9.70 13.55 -9.27
N ARG A 264 -10.39 14.02 -8.24
CA ARG A 264 -9.75 14.53 -7.01
C ARG A 264 -8.98 13.46 -6.24
N SER A 265 -9.48 12.24 -6.20
CA SER A 265 -8.76 11.12 -5.58
C SER A 265 -7.48 10.76 -6.35
N MET A 266 -7.45 10.99 -7.67
CA MET A 266 -6.22 10.84 -8.46
C MET A 266 -5.14 11.82 -8.05
N GLU A 267 -5.51 13.07 -7.75
CA GLU A 267 -4.59 14.13 -7.36
C GLU A 267 -3.88 13.73 -6.06
N VAL A 268 -4.66 13.31 -5.05
CA VAL A 268 -4.13 12.79 -3.78
C VAL A 268 -3.15 11.63 -4.01
N PHE A 269 -3.48 10.71 -4.92
CA PHE A 269 -2.59 9.60 -5.20
C PHE A 269 -1.29 10.03 -5.87
N LYS A 270 -1.35 10.96 -6.83
CA LYS A 270 -0.15 11.50 -7.49
C LYS A 270 0.78 12.15 -6.46
N GLU A 271 0.23 12.95 -5.56
CA GLU A 271 0.99 13.56 -4.46
C GLU A 271 1.63 12.50 -3.57
N MET A 272 0.90 11.44 -3.19
CA MET A 272 1.50 10.34 -2.41
C MET A 272 2.66 9.67 -3.15
N GLN A 273 2.58 9.46 -4.47
CA GLN A 273 3.71 8.91 -5.24
C GLN A 273 4.90 9.87 -5.31
N GLU A 274 4.64 11.18 -5.36
CA GLU A 274 5.69 12.19 -5.28
C GLU A 274 6.37 12.14 -3.91
N TRP A 275 5.60 12.08 -2.81
CA TRP A 275 6.17 11.95 -1.47
C TRP A 275 6.96 10.65 -1.29
N ARG A 276 6.47 9.54 -1.85
CA ARG A 276 7.21 8.28 -1.86
C ARG A 276 8.58 8.45 -2.52
N LYS A 277 8.61 9.09 -3.70
CA LYS A 277 9.86 9.39 -4.41
C LYS A 277 10.74 10.36 -3.63
N GLU A 278 10.17 11.34 -2.94
CA GLU A 278 10.92 12.25 -2.05
C GLU A 278 11.64 11.46 -0.96
N TYR A 279 10.96 10.54 -0.26
CA TYR A 279 11.56 9.71 0.77
C TYR A 279 12.55 8.67 0.21
N GLU A 280 12.29 8.08 -0.95
CA GLU A 280 13.20 7.14 -1.62
C GLU A 280 14.51 7.83 -2.04
N ASN A 281 14.43 9.04 -2.59
CA ASN A 281 15.60 9.78 -3.06
C ASN A 281 16.28 10.60 -1.96
N ASN A 282 15.71 10.64 -0.76
CA ASN A 282 16.31 11.34 0.36
C ASN A 282 17.60 10.62 0.79
N LYS A 283 18.69 11.38 0.93
CA LYS A 283 19.97 10.88 1.43
C LYS A 283 20.00 10.87 2.96
N ASP A 284 18.87 10.55 3.59
CA ASP A 284 18.79 10.52 5.03
C ASP A 284 19.65 9.37 5.57
N GLU A 285 20.70 9.70 6.30
CA GLU A 285 21.64 8.74 6.91
C GLU A 285 21.18 8.31 8.31
N SER A 286 20.02 8.77 8.77
CA SER A 286 19.45 8.43 10.08
C SER A 286 19.31 6.91 10.28
N TYR A 287 18.88 6.19 9.23
CA TYR A 287 18.74 4.74 9.27
C TYR A 287 20.08 4.04 9.56
N TRP A 288 21.20 4.51 9.00
CA TRP A 288 22.50 3.88 9.22
C TRP A 288 22.99 4.08 10.66
N LYS A 289 22.70 5.26 11.25
CA LYS A 289 22.95 5.53 12.67
C LYS A 289 22.08 4.67 13.56
N GLU A 290 20.81 4.45 13.18
CA GLU A 290 19.90 3.57 13.90
C GLU A 290 20.40 2.12 13.89
N VAL A 291 20.73 1.58 12.71
CA VAL A 291 21.31 0.23 12.55
C VAL A 291 22.56 0.07 13.42
N LYS A 292 23.47 1.05 13.37
CA LYS A 292 24.67 1.05 14.20
C LYS A 292 24.34 0.99 15.71
N SER A 293 23.23 1.57 16.14
CA SER A 293 22.88 1.61 17.57
C SER A 293 22.25 0.32 18.09
N PHE A 294 21.51 -0.44 17.26
CA PHE A 294 20.87 -1.68 17.71
C PHE A 294 21.59 -2.96 17.24
N PHE A 295 22.49 -2.90 16.25
CA PHE A 295 23.03 -4.10 15.61
C PHE A 295 23.70 -5.09 16.59
N GLU A 296 24.58 -4.60 17.48
CA GLU A 296 25.22 -5.45 18.48
C GLU A 296 24.22 -6.03 19.51
N ASP A 297 23.24 -5.22 19.92
CA ASP A 297 22.18 -5.65 20.84
C ASP A 297 21.32 -6.74 20.22
N TYR A 298 20.99 -6.61 18.93
CA TYR A 298 20.28 -7.64 18.19
C TYR A 298 21.07 -8.96 18.20
N MET A 299 22.36 -8.93 17.90
CA MET A 299 23.19 -10.15 17.92
C MET A 299 23.23 -10.77 19.31
N THR A 300 23.37 -9.94 20.36
CA THR A 300 23.50 -10.39 21.75
C THR A 300 22.20 -11.00 22.30
N ASN A 301 21.04 -10.45 21.95
CA ASN A 301 19.75 -10.89 22.48
C ASN A 301 19.13 -12.07 21.71
N HIS A 302 19.62 -12.38 20.51
CA HIS A 302 19.10 -13.47 19.67
C HIS A 302 19.99 -14.71 19.66
N THR A 303 20.61 -15.05 20.79
CA THR A 303 21.46 -16.26 20.92
C THR A 303 20.73 -17.59 20.73
N HIS A 304 19.39 -17.57 20.83
CA HIS A 304 18.52 -18.73 20.59
C HIS A 304 18.28 -19.02 19.10
N LEU A 305 18.60 -18.06 18.22
CA LEU A 305 18.46 -18.19 16.77
C LEU A 305 19.75 -18.70 16.12
N ASN A 306 19.62 -19.49 15.07
CA ASN A 306 20.76 -19.89 14.23
C ASN A 306 21.19 -18.76 13.27
N ASN A 307 22.30 -18.95 12.54
CA ASN A 307 22.84 -17.92 11.65
C ASN A 307 21.86 -17.52 10.53
N SER A 308 21.09 -18.48 10.00
CA SER A 308 20.11 -18.21 8.95
C SER A 308 18.97 -17.35 9.48
N GLU A 309 18.41 -17.72 10.62
CA GLU A 309 17.31 -16.98 11.27
C GLU A 309 17.73 -15.57 11.67
N LYS A 310 18.95 -15.40 12.18
CA LYS A 310 19.54 -14.08 12.47
C LYS A 310 19.64 -13.23 11.21
N ALA A 311 20.17 -13.81 10.12
CA ALA A 311 20.31 -13.13 8.84
C ALA A 311 18.94 -12.75 8.24
N ASP A 312 17.94 -13.62 8.32
CA ASP A 312 16.57 -13.37 7.85
C ASP A 312 15.86 -12.27 8.66
N GLY A 313 16.11 -12.20 9.97
CA GLY A 313 15.59 -11.13 10.82
C GLY A 313 16.23 -9.78 10.52
N LEU A 314 17.57 -9.74 10.35
CA LEU A 314 18.27 -8.54 9.91
C LEU A 314 17.83 -8.11 8.51
N GLN A 315 17.64 -9.04 7.58
CA GLN A 315 17.17 -8.76 6.23
C GLN A 315 15.83 -8.02 6.27
N ARG A 316 14.87 -8.53 7.05
CA ARG A 316 13.55 -7.89 7.23
C ARG A 316 13.65 -6.47 7.80
N ILE A 317 14.54 -6.23 8.76
CA ILE A 317 14.76 -4.89 9.31
C ILE A 317 15.35 -3.97 8.23
N MET A 318 16.39 -4.41 7.54
CA MET A 318 17.08 -3.62 6.52
C MET A 318 16.19 -3.33 5.30
N ASP A 319 15.34 -4.28 4.90
CA ASP A 319 14.38 -4.11 3.79
C ASP A 319 13.33 -3.03 4.09
N ASN A 320 13.05 -2.79 5.36
CA ASN A 320 12.00 -1.87 5.79
C ASN A 320 12.44 -0.40 5.79
N TYR A 321 13.73 -0.06 5.64
CA TYR A 321 14.16 1.34 5.60
C TYR A 321 13.87 2.00 4.24
N PHE A 322 13.48 3.27 4.26
CA PHE A 322 13.45 4.12 3.05
C PHE A 322 14.86 4.61 2.73
N THR A 323 15.51 3.92 1.80
CA THR A 323 16.83 4.29 1.29
C THR A 323 17.00 3.75 -0.12
N THR A 324 17.91 4.33 -0.91
CA THR A 324 18.38 3.74 -2.17
C THR A 324 19.53 2.76 -1.98
N ASP A 325 20.11 2.68 -0.78
CA ASP A 325 21.29 1.87 -0.54
C ASP A 325 20.91 0.39 -0.47
N SER A 326 21.74 -0.47 -1.05
CA SER A 326 21.53 -1.93 -1.05
C SER A 326 22.51 -2.59 -0.09
N PHE A 327 22.09 -3.69 0.54
CA PHE A 327 22.86 -4.29 1.63
C PHE A 327 23.27 -5.72 1.35
N TYR A 328 24.44 -6.10 1.85
CA TYR A 328 24.75 -7.48 2.20
C TYR A 328 24.78 -7.64 3.72
N ILE A 329 24.16 -8.73 4.18
CA ILE A 329 24.12 -9.13 5.58
C ILE A 329 24.82 -10.48 5.64
N ILE A 330 25.88 -10.56 6.44
CA ILE A 330 26.70 -11.76 6.57
C ILE A 330 26.74 -12.14 8.04
N VAL A 331 26.29 -13.35 8.35
CA VAL A 331 26.30 -13.93 9.70
C VAL A 331 27.04 -15.26 9.64
N LEU A 332 27.96 -15.49 10.57
CA LEU A 332 28.78 -16.70 10.61
C LEU A 332 29.09 -17.09 12.06
N ASN A 333 29.46 -18.35 12.29
CA ASN A 333 29.87 -18.82 13.61
C ASN A 333 31.10 -18.07 14.12
N LEU A 334 31.47 -18.23 15.40
CA LEU A 334 32.72 -17.66 15.90
C LEU A 334 33.89 -18.04 15.00
N ALA A 335 34.53 -17.02 14.43
CA ALA A 335 35.53 -17.15 13.40
C ALA A 335 36.61 -16.08 13.58
N LYS A 336 37.83 -16.39 13.17
CA LYS A 336 38.97 -15.51 13.35
C LYS A 336 39.28 -14.73 12.08
N TRP A 337 39.51 -13.43 12.27
CA TRP A 337 39.92 -12.51 11.22
C TRP A 337 41.26 -12.93 10.60
N HIS A 338 41.34 -12.93 9.27
CA HIS A 338 42.48 -13.39 8.46
C HIS A 338 42.85 -14.88 8.59
N GLU A 339 42.09 -15.68 9.34
CA GLU A 339 42.21 -17.14 9.37
C GLU A 339 41.02 -17.79 8.67
N ASP A 340 39.81 -17.51 9.16
CA ASP A 340 38.56 -18.10 8.67
C ASP A 340 37.83 -17.18 7.69
N TYR A 341 37.99 -15.87 7.85
CA TYR A 341 37.40 -14.89 6.94
C TYR A 341 38.26 -13.63 6.79
N THR A 342 38.05 -12.93 5.69
CA THR A 342 38.58 -11.59 5.45
C THR A 342 37.66 -10.82 4.52
N TYR A 343 37.74 -9.50 4.55
CA TYR A 343 37.10 -8.63 3.57
C TYR A 343 38.02 -7.48 3.14
N HIS A 344 37.70 -6.92 1.98
CA HIS A 344 38.14 -5.63 1.48
C HIS A 344 36.92 -4.71 1.44
N CYS A 345 37.04 -3.52 2.01
CA CYS A 345 36.06 -2.45 1.89
C CYS A 345 36.82 -1.14 1.74
N SER A 346 36.54 -0.39 0.68
CA SER A 346 37.20 0.90 0.42
C SER A 346 36.93 1.95 1.51
N ASN A 347 35.75 1.90 2.13
CA ASN A 347 35.29 2.82 3.16
C ASN A 347 34.64 2.05 4.32
N VAL A 348 35.46 1.48 5.20
CA VAL A 348 34.99 0.68 6.33
C VAL A 348 34.06 1.48 7.25
N ASP A 349 34.47 2.68 7.67
CA ASP A 349 33.70 3.48 8.63
C ASP A 349 32.34 3.93 8.08
N GLY A 350 32.26 4.15 6.76
CA GLY A 350 31.05 4.58 6.09
C GLY A 350 30.12 3.44 5.67
N ASN A 351 30.67 2.31 5.21
CA ASN A 351 29.90 1.30 4.49
C ASN A 351 29.87 -0.07 5.17
N LEU A 352 30.56 -0.25 6.30
CA LEU A 352 30.59 -1.52 7.02
C LEU A 352 30.22 -1.34 8.49
N LEU A 353 29.30 -2.17 8.98
CA LEU A 353 29.03 -2.35 10.40
C LEU A 353 29.36 -3.79 10.77
N GLY A 354 30.04 -4.00 11.89
CA GLY A 354 30.40 -5.32 12.38
C GLY A 354 30.01 -5.52 13.83
N SER A 355 29.72 -6.77 14.17
CA SER A 355 29.49 -7.29 15.51
C SER A 355 30.30 -8.56 15.64
N TRP A 356 31.39 -8.51 16.40
CA TRP A 356 32.37 -9.59 16.51
C TRP A 356 32.35 -10.19 17.91
N ASP A 357 32.35 -11.52 17.98
CA ASP A 357 32.28 -12.31 19.21
C ASP A 357 31.08 -11.96 20.10
N LYS A 358 29.97 -11.53 19.49
CA LYS A 358 28.69 -11.21 20.18
C LYS A 358 27.64 -12.23 19.80
N GLY A 359 26.82 -12.64 20.77
CA GLY A 359 25.70 -13.54 20.48
C GLY A 359 26.10 -14.94 20.00
N ARG A 360 27.34 -15.37 20.30
CA ARG A 360 27.97 -16.64 19.84
C ARG A 360 28.22 -16.72 18.33
N CYS A 361 28.43 -15.59 17.67
CA CYS A 361 28.67 -15.50 16.23
C CYS A 361 29.49 -14.24 15.90
N ASN A 362 29.94 -14.13 14.65
CA ASN A 362 30.28 -12.84 14.06
C ASN A 362 29.24 -12.46 13.01
N ALA A 363 28.95 -11.18 12.88
CA ALA A 363 28.11 -10.66 11.83
C ALA A 363 28.63 -9.32 11.33
N TYR A 364 28.40 -9.03 10.06
CA TYR A 364 28.64 -7.70 9.53
C TYR A 364 27.69 -7.39 8.37
N ILE A 365 27.38 -6.12 8.23
CA ILE A 365 26.49 -5.57 7.22
C ILE A 365 27.33 -4.64 6.35
N TYR A 366 27.40 -4.96 5.06
CA TYR A 366 27.94 -4.08 4.05
C TYR A 366 26.82 -3.31 3.37
N ARG A 367 27.03 -2.01 3.19
CA ARG A 367 26.13 -1.10 2.49
C ARG A 367 26.78 -0.61 1.20
N SER A 368 26.10 -0.87 0.08
CA SER A 368 26.43 -0.35 -1.24
C SER A 368 25.58 0.88 -1.57
N ARG A 369 26.23 2.01 -1.84
CA ARG A 369 25.60 3.30 -2.20
C ARG A 369 25.35 3.48 -3.69
N THR A 370 25.87 2.60 -4.54
CA THR A 370 25.89 2.78 -6.00
C THR A 370 25.22 1.65 -6.77
N ALA A 371 24.97 0.49 -6.16
CA ALA A 371 24.28 -0.63 -6.80
C ALA A 371 22.96 -0.23 -7.47
N TYR A 372 22.18 0.67 -6.86
CA TYR A 372 20.90 1.13 -7.44
C TYR A 372 21.05 1.91 -8.76
N LYS A 373 22.24 2.43 -9.05
CA LYS A 373 22.57 3.15 -10.29
C LYS A 373 23.15 2.25 -11.37
N LYS A 374 23.45 0.99 -11.04
CA LYS A 374 24.12 0.06 -11.96
C LYS A 374 23.14 -0.55 -12.94
N THR A 375 23.60 -0.70 -14.17
CA THR A 375 22.84 -1.32 -15.26
C THR A 375 22.89 -2.84 -15.16
N GLU A 376 21.98 -3.54 -15.86
CA GLU A 376 22.03 -5.00 -15.95
C GLU A 376 23.38 -5.52 -16.47
N ASP A 377 23.99 -4.79 -17.40
CA ASP A 377 25.29 -5.16 -17.97
C ASP A 377 26.44 -5.02 -16.95
N ASP A 378 26.37 -4.02 -16.07
CA ASP A 378 27.32 -3.89 -14.96
C ASP A 378 27.25 -5.10 -14.03
N PHE A 379 26.03 -5.53 -13.67
CA PHE A 379 25.83 -6.72 -12.83
C PHE A 379 26.31 -8.00 -13.53
N LYS A 380 25.96 -8.22 -14.79
CA LYS A 380 26.45 -9.37 -15.58
C LYS A 380 27.96 -9.37 -15.76
N LYS A 381 28.58 -8.18 -15.79
CA LYS A 381 30.04 -8.07 -15.80
C LYS A 381 30.61 -8.54 -14.46
N LEU A 382 30.09 -8.04 -13.33
CA LEU A 382 30.53 -8.44 -12.01
C LEU A 382 30.31 -9.94 -11.74
N GLU A 383 29.16 -10.48 -12.15
CA GLU A 383 28.86 -11.91 -12.11
C GLU A 383 29.95 -12.72 -12.82
N ARG A 384 30.29 -12.38 -14.07
CA ARG A 384 31.36 -13.05 -14.83
C ARG A 384 32.72 -12.94 -14.16
N GLU A 385 33.05 -11.78 -13.59
CA GLU A 385 34.30 -11.56 -12.85
C GLU A 385 34.38 -12.49 -11.62
N VAL A 386 33.32 -12.53 -10.80
CA VAL A 386 33.25 -13.39 -9.62
C VAL A 386 33.27 -14.87 -10.00
N GLU A 387 32.47 -15.29 -11.00
CA GLU A 387 32.44 -16.66 -11.51
C GLU A 387 33.80 -17.12 -12.05
N SER A 388 34.55 -16.24 -12.70
CA SER A 388 35.91 -16.55 -13.17
C SER A 388 36.88 -16.86 -12.03
N CYS A 389 36.56 -16.43 -10.80
CA CYS A 389 37.34 -16.68 -9.59
C CYS A 389 36.99 -18.01 -8.91
N ARG A 390 36.00 -18.77 -9.43
CA ARG A 390 35.54 -20.03 -8.84
C ARG A 390 36.66 -21.05 -8.65
N ASN A 391 37.62 -21.10 -9.57
CA ASN A 391 38.72 -22.06 -9.54
C ASN A 391 40.07 -21.40 -9.88
N GLY A 392 41.12 -21.77 -9.15
CA GLY A 392 42.51 -21.48 -9.53
C GLY A 392 42.98 -20.03 -9.41
N LYS A 393 42.13 -19.11 -8.94
CA LYS A 393 42.49 -17.68 -8.73
C LYS A 393 42.86 -17.35 -7.28
N LEU A 394 42.42 -18.18 -6.34
CA LEU A 394 42.67 -18.01 -4.91
C LEU A 394 43.57 -19.15 -4.38
N ILE A 395 44.62 -18.75 -3.67
CA ILE A 395 45.57 -19.66 -3.02
C ILE A 395 45.69 -19.23 -1.55
N TYR A 396 45.39 -20.16 -0.65
CA TYR A 396 45.55 -20.00 0.79
C TYR A 396 46.95 -20.44 1.22
N ASN A 397 47.74 -19.52 1.76
CA ASN A 397 49.12 -19.78 2.18
C ASN A 397 49.26 -19.77 3.71
N GLY A 398 48.24 -20.23 4.44
CA GLY A 398 48.19 -20.22 5.92
C GLY A 398 47.65 -18.92 6.52
N THR A 399 47.23 -17.97 5.70
CA THR A 399 46.51 -16.75 6.12
C THR A 399 45.68 -16.23 4.93
N LEU A 400 44.55 -15.59 5.24
CA LEU A 400 43.73 -14.85 4.28
C LEU A 400 44.14 -13.37 4.17
N ASN A 401 45.12 -12.91 4.95
CA ASN A 401 45.54 -11.52 4.91
C ASN A 401 45.96 -11.11 3.48
N MET A 402 45.45 -9.97 3.02
CA MET A 402 45.65 -9.42 1.68
C MET A 402 45.29 -10.35 0.50
N ILE A 403 44.63 -11.50 0.73
CA ILE A 403 44.30 -12.45 -0.35
C ILE A 403 43.43 -11.78 -1.43
N ILE A 404 42.47 -10.95 -1.00
CA ILE A 404 41.56 -10.22 -1.88
C ILE A 404 42.35 -9.18 -2.68
N THR A 405 43.13 -8.34 -2.01
CA THR A 405 43.91 -7.27 -2.66
C THR A 405 44.90 -7.85 -3.66
N ASN A 406 45.77 -8.76 -3.21
CA ASN A 406 46.91 -9.23 -3.99
C ASN A 406 46.51 -10.23 -5.10
N GLN A 407 45.46 -11.03 -4.87
CA GLN A 407 45.11 -12.10 -5.80
C GLN A 407 43.90 -11.77 -6.67
N LEU A 408 42.97 -10.90 -6.22
CA LEU A 408 41.77 -10.57 -6.98
C LEU A 408 41.82 -9.15 -7.56
N LEU A 409 42.07 -8.14 -6.73
CA LEU A 409 42.00 -6.74 -7.14
C LEU A 409 43.21 -6.32 -7.99
N ASP A 410 44.43 -6.56 -7.51
CA ASP A 410 45.67 -6.13 -8.17
C ASP A 410 45.94 -6.89 -9.47
N LYS A 411 45.42 -8.11 -9.57
CA LYS A 411 45.48 -8.94 -10.79
C LYS A 411 44.33 -8.65 -11.76
N GLY A 412 43.44 -7.72 -11.43
CA GLY A 412 42.30 -7.34 -12.28
C GLY A 412 41.27 -8.44 -12.48
N HIS A 413 41.16 -9.40 -11.55
CA HIS A 413 40.12 -10.43 -11.60
C HIS A 413 38.77 -9.92 -11.09
N LEU A 414 38.79 -8.92 -10.20
CA LEU A 414 37.59 -8.23 -9.72
C LEU A 414 37.73 -6.71 -9.89
N SER A 415 36.68 -6.07 -10.42
CA SER A 415 36.64 -4.62 -10.64
C SER A 415 36.12 -3.80 -9.45
N VAL A 416 35.79 -4.45 -8.32
CA VAL A 416 35.18 -3.82 -7.13
C VAL A 416 36.18 -3.17 -6.17
N ARG A 417 37.25 -2.56 -6.68
CA ARG A 417 38.30 -1.96 -5.83
C ARG A 417 37.75 -0.85 -4.91
N GLN A 418 36.77 -0.09 -5.41
CA GLN A 418 36.05 0.92 -4.65
C GLN A 418 34.82 0.40 -3.90
N GLY A 419 34.47 -0.88 -4.09
CA GLY A 419 33.33 -1.50 -3.43
C GLY A 419 33.77 -2.43 -2.31
N PHE A 420 33.20 -3.63 -2.35
CA PHE A 420 33.38 -4.63 -1.31
C PHE A 420 33.71 -5.98 -1.90
N ALA A 421 34.60 -6.70 -1.23
CA ALA A 421 34.81 -8.11 -1.48
C ALA A 421 35.05 -8.85 -0.16
N SER A 422 34.60 -10.09 -0.06
CA SER A 422 34.76 -10.93 1.13
C SER A 422 35.10 -12.36 0.74
N VAL A 423 35.97 -12.99 1.53
CA VAL A 423 36.29 -14.41 1.43
C VAL A 423 36.00 -15.03 2.80
N LEU A 424 35.11 -16.02 2.83
CA LEU A 424 34.56 -16.63 4.04
C LEU A 424 34.69 -18.15 3.97
N TRP A 425 35.37 -18.78 4.92
CA TRP A 425 35.46 -20.24 4.92
C TRP A 425 34.08 -20.86 5.11
N THR A 426 33.72 -21.89 4.32
CA THR A 426 32.39 -22.52 4.46
C THR A 426 32.22 -23.26 5.77
N GLY A 427 33.31 -23.67 6.43
CA GLY A 427 33.29 -24.36 7.72
C GLY A 427 32.76 -23.53 8.88
N VAL A 428 32.70 -22.19 8.76
CA VAL A 428 32.09 -21.31 9.77
C VAL A 428 30.60 -21.04 9.53
N ASP A 429 29.95 -21.82 8.66
CA ASP A 429 28.54 -21.69 8.29
C ASP A 429 28.12 -20.24 7.94
N PRO A 430 28.73 -19.64 6.90
CA PRO A 430 28.40 -18.30 6.48
C PRO A 430 27.01 -18.24 5.83
N GLN A 431 26.13 -17.44 6.42
CA GLN A 431 24.81 -17.11 5.90
C GLN A 431 24.84 -15.70 5.33
N ILE A 432 24.51 -15.59 4.04
CA ILE A 432 24.52 -14.34 3.28
C ILE A 432 23.08 -14.02 2.88
N ARG A 433 22.65 -12.79 3.13
CA ARG A 433 21.39 -12.22 2.65
C ARG A 433 21.64 -10.88 2.01
N SER A 434 20.73 -10.48 1.12
CA SER A 434 20.69 -9.14 0.57
C SER A 434 19.40 -8.44 0.96
N ALA A 435 19.47 -7.15 1.20
CA ALA A 435 18.31 -6.33 1.49
C ALA A 435 18.31 -5.07 0.61
N ASN A 436 17.12 -4.53 0.41
CA ASN A 436 16.82 -3.33 -0.35
C ASN A 436 17.45 -3.32 -1.75
N CYS A 437 17.24 -4.41 -2.48
CA CYS A 437 17.70 -4.58 -3.85
C CYS A 437 16.65 -5.36 -4.65
N ASN A 438 16.39 -4.95 -5.89
CA ASN A 438 15.44 -5.63 -6.78
C ASN A 438 16.03 -6.91 -7.43
N ARG A 439 17.12 -7.44 -6.85
CA ARG A 439 17.86 -8.60 -7.37
C ARG A 439 18.06 -9.61 -6.24
N GLU A 440 17.90 -10.89 -6.57
CA GLU A 440 18.06 -12.01 -5.64
C GLU A 440 19.46 -12.04 -4.99
N TRP A 441 20.50 -11.71 -5.76
CA TRP A 441 21.89 -11.71 -5.28
C TRP A 441 22.35 -10.39 -4.66
N GLY A 442 21.47 -9.40 -4.53
CA GLY A 442 21.77 -8.14 -3.85
C GLY A 442 22.67 -7.16 -4.62
N PRO A 443 23.50 -6.35 -3.93
CA PRO A 443 24.33 -5.30 -4.55
C PRO A 443 25.52 -5.81 -5.39
N GLY A 444 25.58 -7.10 -5.70
CA GLY A 444 26.65 -7.68 -6.48
C GLY A 444 26.43 -9.16 -6.76
N TRP A 445 27.45 -9.98 -6.53
CA TRP A 445 27.41 -11.42 -6.76
C TRP A 445 28.22 -12.19 -5.72
N TRP A 446 27.84 -13.44 -5.45
CA TRP A 446 28.60 -14.32 -4.58
C TRP A 446 28.52 -15.78 -5.01
N ILE A 447 29.59 -16.53 -4.76
CA ILE A 447 29.75 -17.93 -5.16
C ILE A 447 30.45 -18.74 -4.07
N THR A 448 30.44 -20.07 -4.19
CA THR A 448 31.47 -20.92 -3.57
C THR A 448 32.65 -21.05 -4.52
N ALA A 449 33.83 -20.62 -4.07
CA ALA A 449 35.10 -20.75 -4.77
C ALA A 449 35.95 -21.86 -4.13
N ASN A 450 36.66 -22.61 -4.97
CA ASN A 450 37.66 -23.58 -4.58
C ASN A 450 39.01 -22.88 -4.41
N VAL A 451 39.47 -22.80 -3.16
CA VAL A 451 40.73 -22.18 -2.79
C VAL A 451 41.78 -23.27 -2.57
N LYS A 452 42.85 -23.23 -3.36
CA LYS A 452 43.94 -24.20 -3.23
C LYS A 452 44.78 -23.90 -1.99
N ASP A 453 45.08 -24.91 -1.18
CA ASP A 453 46.12 -24.78 -0.14
C ASP A 453 47.50 -24.75 -0.82
N GLY A 454 48.25 -23.67 -0.63
CA GLY A 454 49.61 -23.56 -1.18
C GLY A 454 50.62 -24.46 -0.47
N ARG A 455 50.28 -25.02 0.70
CA ARG A 455 51.16 -25.84 1.54
C ARG A 455 50.81 -27.32 1.49
N LYS A 456 49.64 -27.69 0.99
CA LYS A 456 49.11 -29.07 0.95
C LYS A 456 48.43 -29.34 -0.38
N ASP A 457 48.36 -30.59 -0.79
CA ASP A 457 47.58 -30.98 -1.96
C ASP A 457 46.09 -31.15 -1.58
N SER A 458 45.47 -30.05 -1.15
CA SER A 458 44.08 -29.99 -0.71
C SER A 458 43.44 -28.68 -1.14
N ASN A 459 42.12 -28.71 -1.36
CA ASN A 459 41.32 -27.52 -1.62
C ASN A 459 40.38 -27.28 -0.45
N TYR A 460 40.12 -26.00 -0.18
CA TYR A 460 39.09 -25.55 0.76
C TYR A 460 38.01 -24.79 0.01
N GLU A 461 36.78 -24.91 0.49
CA GLU A 461 35.67 -24.13 -0.04
C GLU A 461 35.52 -22.82 0.73
N TYR A 462 35.42 -21.72 -0.01
CA TYR A 462 35.16 -20.39 0.54
C TYR A 462 33.99 -19.73 -0.19
N ARG A 463 33.16 -18.97 0.51
CA ARG A 463 32.26 -18.01 -0.13
C ARG A 463 33.06 -16.79 -0.55
N LEU A 464 33.06 -16.50 -1.84
CA LEU A 464 33.55 -15.25 -2.39
C LEU A 464 32.34 -14.35 -2.63
N VAL A 465 32.33 -13.17 -1.99
CA VAL A 465 31.29 -12.15 -2.14
C VAL A 465 31.93 -10.92 -2.75
N ALA A 466 31.27 -10.29 -3.71
CA ALA A 466 31.69 -9.01 -4.26
C ALA A 466 30.48 -8.10 -4.48
N ALA A 467 30.63 -6.81 -4.19
CA ALA A 467 29.58 -5.80 -4.41
C ALA A 467 30.16 -4.47 -4.89
N PHE A 468 29.31 -3.70 -5.55
CA PHE A 468 29.58 -2.30 -5.87
C PHE A 468 29.73 -1.45 -4.60
N GLU A 469 30.32 -0.26 -4.76
CA GLU A 469 30.44 0.76 -3.70
C GLU A 469 29.10 1.20 -3.15
#